data_AF-A0A357VCM3-F1
#
_entry.id   AF-A0A357VCM3-F1
#
_cell.length_a   1.000
_cell.length_b   1.000
_cell.length_c   1.000
_cell.angle_alpha   90.00
_cell.angle_beta   90.00
_cell.angle_gamma   90.00
#
_symmetry.space_group_name_H-M   'P 1'
#
loop_
_entity.id
_entity.type
_entity.pdbx_description
1 polymer ?
#
loop_
_entity_poly.entity_id
_entity_poly.type
_entity_poly.pdbx_seq_one_letter_code
_entity_poly.pdbx_strand_id
1 'polypeptide(L)'
;MQEKKKIKMLSSWFVDHFHLIFKSAADNHLRIQNALKNPDGTFQLTLRFKSYSELKKYQKKIRTISVSLSSAVAMVAVAFIVAPYIMNPSRSSAASFQWTQNSWAAGAGAESATKTGWTKYASKDENITAAEAGISLTLPTPQSVAENADADFTGAQTGDGFYTNGSGQLLLKKPTGATCGVGGECASGTCTSTLCT
;
A
#
# COMPACT_ATOMS: atom_id res chain seq x y z
N MET A 1 31.37 -10.69 -48.90
CA MET A 1 32.59 -11.36 -48.35
C MET A 1 33.18 -10.63 -47.12
N GLN A 2 33.11 -9.29 -47.05
CA GLN A 2 33.70 -8.47 -45.96
C GLN A 2 33.07 -8.70 -44.57
N GLU A 3 31.74 -8.85 -44.43
CA GLU A 3 31.07 -9.09 -43.13
C GLU A 3 31.48 -10.41 -42.47
N LYS A 4 31.53 -11.50 -43.24
CA LYS A 4 31.96 -12.82 -42.74
C LYS A 4 33.38 -12.79 -42.18
N LYS A 5 34.25 -11.92 -42.73
CA LYS A 5 35.62 -11.70 -42.24
C LYS A 5 35.62 -10.92 -40.91
N LYS A 6 34.79 -9.88 -40.79
CA LYS A 6 34.64 -9.10 -39.55
C LYS A 6 34.10 -9.95 -38.39
N ILE A 7 33.07 -10.78 -38.64
CA ILE A 7 32.48 -11.67 -37.64
C ILE A 7 33.49 -12.70 -37.14
N LYS A 8 34.27 -13.32 -38.05
CA LYS A 8 35.33 -14.26 -37.67
C LYS A 8 36.41 -13.59 -36.81
N MET A 9 36.81 -12.37 -37.15
CA MET A 9 37.83 -11.62 -36.41
C MET A 9 37.35 -11.23 -35.00
N LEU A 10 36.09 -10.81 -34.87
CA LEU A 10 35.47 -10.53 -33.57
C LEU A 10 35.37 -11.80 -32.72
N SER A 11 34.94 -12.92 -33.31
CA SER A 11 34.83 -14.20 -32.62
C SER A 11 36.19 -14.67 -32.09
N SER A 12 37.25 -14.62 -32.91
CA SER A 12 38.60 -14.97 -32.46
C SER A 12 39.10 -14.04 -31.36
N TRP A 13 38.79 -12.74 -31.45
CA TRP A 13 39.16 -11.77 -30.42
C TRP A 13 38.49 -12.06 -29.07
N PHE A 14 37.19 -12.40 -29.10
CA PHE A 14 36.44 -12.80 -27.91
C PHE A 14 36.95 -14.09 -27.29
N VAL A 15 37.22 -15.11 -28.11
CA VAL A 15 37.76 -16.40 -27.64
C VAL A 15 39.14 -16.22 -27.00
N ASP A 16 39.99 -15.38 -27.58
CA ASP A 16 41.30 -15.06 -27.00
C ASP A 16 41.17 -14.30 -25.67
N HIS A 17 40.29 -13.29 -25.59
CA HIS A 17 40.03 -12.59 -24.33
C HIS A 17 39.41 -13.49 -23.27
N PHE A 18 38.49 -14.38 -23.65
CA PHE A 18 37.88 -15.35 -22.75
C PHE A 18 38.95 -16.27 -22.15
N HIS A 19 39.83 -16.82 -22.98
CA HIS A 19 40.95 -17.62 -22.47
C HIS A 19 41.89 -16.82 -21.58
N LEU A 20 42.17 -15.55 -21.89
CA LEU A 20 42.99 -14.68 -21.04
C LEU A 20 42.36 -14.41 -19.67
N ILE A 21 41.03 -14.33 -19.59
CA ILE A 21 40.29 -14.05 -18.35
C ILE A 21 40.17 -15.31 -17.47
N PHE A 22 39.87 -16.45 -18.08
CA PHE A 22 39.50 -17.67 -17.34
C PHE A 22 40.62 -18.69 -17.17
N LYS A 23 41.59 -18.78 -18.10
CA LYS A 23 42.73 -19.71 -17.96
C LYS A 23 43.92 -19.10 -17.22
N SER A 24 44.75 -19.97 -16.64
CA SER A 24 45.97 -19.58 -15.93
C SER A 24 46.96 -18.83 -16.83
N ALA A 25 47.77 -17.97 -16.23
CA ALA A 25 48.89 -17.29 -16.89
C ALA A 25 49.87 -18.28 -17.51
N ALA A 26 50.11 -19.42 -16.85
CA ALA A 26 51.02 -20.46 -17.32
C ALA A 26 50.51 -21.11 -18.62
N ASP A 27 49.25 -21.55 -18.64
CA ASP A 27 48.62 -22.15 -19.83
C ASP A 27 48.56 -21.18 -21.01
N ASN A 28 48.21 -19.92 -20.72
CA ASN A 28 48.16 -18.89 -21.75
C ASN A 28 49.56 -18.55 -22.29
N HIS A 29 50.59 -18.55 -21.44
CA HIS A 29 51.96 -18.33 -21.87
C HIS A 29 52.46 -19.48 -22.77
N LEU A 30 52.19 -20.73 -22.41
CA LEU A 30 52.53 -21.91 -23.23
C LEU A 30 51.81 -21.87 -24.58
N ARG A 31 50.53 -21.48 -24.59
CA ARG A 31 49.76 -21.33 -25.84
C ARG A 31 50.35 -20.27 -26.75
N ILE A 32 50.75 -19.12 -26.20
CA ILE A 32 51.39 -18.04 -26.95
C ILE A 32 52.75 -18.48 -27.50
N GLN A 33 53.55 -19.20 -26.70
CA GLN A 33 54.83 -19.74 -27.16
C GLN A 33 54.68 -20.80 -28.25
N ASN A 34 53.71 -21.70 -28.12
CA ASN A 34 53.45 -22.74 -29.13
C ASN A 34 52.94 -22.13 -30.45
N ALA A 35 52.12 -21.08 -30.39
CA ALA A 35 51.69 -20.34 -31.58
C ALA A 35 52.83 -19.54 -32.23
N LEU A 36 53.82 -19.05 -31.47
CA LEU A 36 55.02 -18.42 -32.01
C LEU A 36 55.97 -19.42 -32.69
N LYS A 37 55.92 -20.71 -32.33
CA LYS A 37 56.74 -21.78 -32.92
C LYS A 37 56.18 -22.34 -34.23
N ASN A 38 54.91 -22.11 -34.54
CA ASN A 38 54.28 -22.56 -35.80
C ASN A 38 54.19 -21.40 -36.80
N PRO A 39 55.06 -21.34 -37.83
CA PRO A 39 55.08 -20.25 -38.82
C PRO A 39 53.91 -20.28 -39.83
N ASP A 40 53.03 -21.29 -39.78
CA ASP A 40 51.94 -21.52 -40.74
C ASP A 40 50.80 -20.47 -40.71
N GLY A 41 50.94 -19.38 -39.95
CA GLY A 41 50.08 -18.20 -40.06
C GLY A 41 48.61 -18.39 -39.67
N THR A 42 48.22 -19.57 -39.19
CA THR A 42 46.82 -19.91 -38.84
C THR A 42 46.34 -19.26 -37.55
N PHE A 43 47.25 -18.88 -36.65
CA PHE A 43 46.93 -18.15 -35.42
C PHE A 43 47.52 -16.74 -35.44
N GLN A 44 46.74 -15.77 -35.90
CA GLN A 44 47.04 -14.36 -35.68
C GLN A 44 46.77 -14.01 -34.21
N LEU A 45 47.74 -14.26 -33.34
CA LEU A 45 47.72 -13.73 -31.98
C LEU A 45 47.64 -12.22 -32.03
N THR A 46 46.47 -11.69 -31.68
CA THR A 46 46.19 -10.25 -31.75
C THR A 46 46.92 -9.49 -30.64
N LEU A 47 47.34 -10.17 -29.57
CA LEU A 47 48.07 -9.62 -28.42
C LEU A 47 49.44 -10.31 -28.29
N ARG A 48 50.51 -9.53 -28.41
CA ARG A 48 51.89 -9.97 -28.18
C ARG A 48 52.39 -9.39 -26.86
N PHE A 49 52.94 -10.24 -25.99
CA PHE A 49 53.55 -9.82 -24.73
C PHE A 49 55.04 -10.15 -24.77
N LYS A 50 55.90 -9.22 -24.35
CA LYS A 50 57.36 -9.42 -24.38
C LYS A 50 57.84 -10.26 -23.19
N SER A 51 57.07 -10.27 -22.10
CA SER A 51 57.43 -10.95 -20.85
C SER A 51 56.23 -11.59 -20.17
N TYR A 52 56.45 -12.69 -19.44
CA TYR A 52 55.45 -13.32 -18.57
C TYR A 52 54.91 -12.35 -17.50
N SER A 53 55.76 -11.43 -17.03
CA SER A 53 55.38 -10.42 -16.03
C SER A 53 54.34 -9.41 -16.57
N GLU A 54 54.45 -9.04 -17.85
CA GLU A 54 53.49 -8.15 -18.53
C GLU A 54 52.15 -8.86 -18.73
N LEU A 55 52.18 -10.13 -19.17
CA LEU A 55 50.98 -10.96 -19.31
C LEU A 55 50.23 -11.07 -17.98
N LYS A 56 50.96 -11.34 -16.89
CA LYS A 56 50.36 -11.46 -15.54
C LYS A 56 49.77 -10.13 -15.05
N LYS A 57 50.44 -9.00 -15.29
CA LYS A 57 49.92 -7.65 -14.95
C LYS A 57 48.66 -7.32 -15.76
N TYR A 58 48.66 -7.65 -17.05
CA TYR A 58 47.53 -7.44 -17.95
C TYR A 58 46.33 -8.30 -17.55
N GLN A 59 46.53 -9.61 -17.34
CA GLN A 59 45.48 -10.52 -16.86
C GLN A 59 44.89 -10.07 -15.52
N LYS A 60 45.73 -9.59 -14.59
CA LYS A 60 45.24 -9.04 -13.31
C LYS A 60 44.32 -7.84 -13.54
N LYS A 61 44.73 -6.86 -14.36
CA LYS A 61 43.92 -5.67 -14.67
C LYS A 61 42.61 -6.03 -15.35
N ILE A 62 42.65 -6.89 -16.38
CA ILE A 62 41.44 -7.30 -17.09
C ILE A 62 40.50 -8.06 -16.16
N ARG A 63 41.00 -9.00 -15.35
CA ARG A 63 40.15 -9.75 -14.42
C ARG A 63 39.48 -8.81 -13.41
N THR A 64 40.20 -7.81 -12.88
CA THR A 64 39.60 -6.80 -12.01
C THR A 64 38.48 -6.02 -12.71
N ILE A 65 38.71 -5.55 -13.94
CA ILE A 65 37.71 -4.79 -14.71
C ILE A 65 36.50 -5.67 -15.07
N SER A 66 36.72 -6.91 -15.50
CA SER A 66 35.64 -7.85 -15.84
C SER A 66 34.80 -8.21 -14.61
N VAL A 67 35.44 -8.41 -13.45
CA VAL A 67 34.72 -8.68 -12.20
C VAL A 67 33.94 -7.45 -11.74
N SER A 68 34.50 -6.24 -11.81
CA SER A 68 33.76 -5.02 -11.44
C SER A 68 32.57 -4.76 -12.36
N LEU A 69 32.74 -4.96 -13.67
CA LEU A 69 31.67 -4.76 -14.64
C LEU A 69 30.56 -5.82 -14.49
N SER A 70 30.92 -7.09 -14.33
CA SER A 70 29.94 -8.17 -14.12
C SER A 70 29.16 -8.00 -12.81
N SER A 71 29.81 -7.54 -11.74
CA SER A 71 29.15 -7.22 -10.47
C SER A 71 28.14 -6.08 -10.62
N ALA A 72 28.47 -5.02 -11.36
CA ALA A 72 27.55 -3.90 -11.59
C ALA A 72 26.32 -4.34 -12.40
N VAL A 73 26.54 -5.14 -13.46
CA VAL A 73 25.44 -5.70 -14.27
C VAL A 73 24.54 -6.62 -13.45
N ALA A 74 25.13 -7.46 -12.59
CA ALA A 74 24.36 -8.33 -11.70
C ALA A 74 23.49 -7.53 -10.71
N MET A 75 24.03 -6.46 -10.12
CA MET A 75 23.26 -5.57 -9.22
C MET A 75 22.10 -4.89 -9.94
N VAL A 76 22.31 -4.42 -11.17
CA VAL A 76 21.24 -3.82 -11.99
C VAL A 76 20.16 -4.86 -12.30
N ALA A 77 20.54 -6.08 -12.68
CA ALA A 77 19.57 -7.16 -12.95
C ALA A 77 18.74 -7.51 -11.70
N VAL A 78 19.37 -7.60 -10.53
CA VAL A 78 18.67 -7.81 -9.25
C VAL A 78 17.72 -6.65 -8.97
N ALA A 79 18.16 -5.40 -9.17
CA ALA A 79 17.31 -4.23 -8.98
C ALA A 79 16.07 -4.25 -9.89
N PHE A 80 16.20 -4.63 -11.16
CA PHE A 80 15.06 -4.76 -12.08
C PHE A 80 14.07 -5.86 -11.67
N ILE A 81 14.56 -6.97 -11.09
CA ILE A 81 13.69 -8.05 -10.61
C ILE A 81 12.98 -7.65 -9.33
N VAL A 82 13.66 -6.96 -8.41
CA VAL A 82 13.15 -6.65 -7.07
C VAL A 82 12.32 -5.35 -7.04
N ALA A 83 12.64 -4.35 -7.87
CA ALA A 83 11.95 -3.06 -7.88
C ALA A 83 10.43 -3.16 -8.05
N PRO A 84 9.87 -4.02 -8.93
CA PRO A 84 8.42 -4.19 -9.06
C PRO A 84 7.73 -4.73 -7.80
N TYR A 85 8.43 -5.52 -6.98
CA TYR A 85 7.88 -6.07 -5.73
C TYR A 85 7.85 -5.03 -4.61
N ILE A 86 8.86 -4.16 -4.53
CA ILE A 86 8.93 -3.12 -3.51
C ILE A 86 8.11 -1.90 -3.91
N MET A 87 8.25 -1.45 -5.15
CA MET A 87 7.60 -0.26 -5.71
C MET A 87 6.37 -0.63 -6.54
N ASN A 88 5.56 -1.58 -6.09
CA ASN A 88 4.29 -1.85 -6.76
C ASN A 88 3.37 -0.61 -6.62
N PRO A 89 3.19 0.23 -7.67
CA PRO A 89 2.28 1.38 -7.59
C PRO A 89 0.82 0.92 -7.55
N SER A 90 0.59 -0.38 -7.79
CA SER A 90 -0.69 -1.07 -7.65
C SER A 90 -0.88 -1.67 -6.25
N ARG A 91 -0.09 -1.25 -5.24
CA ARG A 91 -0.51 -1.38 -3.84
C ARG A 91 -1.87 -0.70 -3.73
N SER A 92 -2.89 -1.54 -3.84
CA SER A 92 -4.29 -1.34 -3.51
C SER A 92 -4.59 0.12 -3.22
N SER A 93 -5.16 0.82 -4.20
CA SER A 93 -6.24 1.73 -3.83
C SER A 93 -7.23 0.84 -3.09
N ALA A 94 -7.04 0.69 -1.77
CA ALA A 94 -8.02 0.09 -0.89
C ALA A 94 -9.26 0.85 -1.25
N ALA A 95 -10.17 0.16 -1.93
CA ALA A 95 -11.23 0.84 -2.60
C ALA A 95 -12.15 1.34 -1.51
N SER A 96 -11.91 2.57 -1.07
CA SER A 96 -12.84 3.37 -0.31
C SER A 96 -13.94 3.74 -1.29
N PHE A 97 -14.69 2.72 -1.72
CA PHE A 97 -15.96 2.90 -2.38
C PHE A 97 -16.87 3.47 -1.30
N GLN A 98 -16.88 4.80 -1.19
CA GLN A 98 -17.91 5.49 -0.44
C GLN A 98 -19.19 5.32 -1.23
N TRP A 99 -20.05 4.42 -0.75
CA TRP A 99 -21.40 4.30 -1.25
C TRP A 99 -22.23 5.41 -0.59
N THR A 100 -22.55 6.43 -1.38
CA THR A 100 -23.44 7.51 -0.96
C THR A 100 -24.80 7.25 -1.59
N GLN A 101 -25.75 6.76 -0.80
CA GLN A 101 -27.12 6.59 -1.25
C GLN A 101 -27.89 7.88 -1.08
N ASN A 102 -28.27 8.50 -2.20
CA ASN A 102 -29.01 9.76 -2.21
C ASN A 102 -30.54 9.57 -2.18
N SER A 103 -31.04 8.35 -2.37
CA SER A 103 -32.47 8.05 -2.37
C SER A 103 -32.74 6.58 -2.06
N TRP A 104 -33.82 6.33 -1.32
CA TRP A 104 -34.36 5.01 -1.01
C TRP A 104 -35.65 4.69 -1.77
N ALA A 105 -36.04 5.55 -2.72
CA ALA A 105 -37.33 5.49 -3.39
C ALA A 105 -37.51 4.32 -4.39
N ALA A 106 -36.48 3.53 -4.69
CA ALA A 106 -36.65 2.43 -5.63
C ALA A 106 -37.26 1.18 -4.97
N GLY A 107 -37.74 0.26 -5.78
CA GLY A 107 -38.30 -1.01 -5.30
C GLY A 107 -37.24 -2.02 -4.88
N ALA A 108 -37.70 -3.09 -4.21
CA ALA A 108 -36.90 -4.28 -3.96
C ALA A 108 -36.48 -4.94 -5.29
N GLY A 109 -35.22 -5.36 -5.42
CA GLY A 109 -34.76 -6.06 -6.61
C GLY A 109 -33.47 -6.85 -6.38
N ALA A 110 -33.36 -8.00 -7.06
CA ALA A 110 -32.25 -8.95 -6.92
C ALA A 110 -31.15 -8.77 -8.00
N GLU A 111 -31.05 -7.59 -8.59
CA GLU A 111 -30.05 -7.30 -9.63
C GLU A 111 -28.67 -7.03 -9.01
N SER A 112 -27.62 -7.20 -9.80
CA SER A 112 -26.26 -6.86 -9.38
C SER A 112 -26.09 -5.35 -9.26
N ALA A 113 -25.60 -4.89 -8.11
CA ALA A 113 -25.35 -3.47 -7.87
C ALA A 113 -24.32 -2.90 -8.86
N THR A 114 -24.65 -1.78 -9.50
CA THR A 114 -23.73 -1.04 -10.37
C THR A 114 -23.07 0.11 -9.61
N LYS A 115 -21.87 0.52 -10.04
CA LYS A 115 -21.06 1.56 -9.38
C LYS A 115 -21.77 2.92 -9.24
N THR A 116 -22.69 3.23 -10.15
CA THR A 116 -23.38 4.53 -10.22
C THR A 116 -24.84 4.31 -10.58
N GLY A 117 -25.75 5.06 -9.93
CA GLY A 117 -27.18 5.00 -10.22
C GLY A 117 -27.90 3.79 -9.63
N TRP A 118 -27.26 3.08 -8.69
CA TRP A 118 -27.93 2.02 -7.96
C TRP A 118 -28.90 2.61 -6.95
N THR A 119 -30.19 2.30 -7.12
CA THR A 119 -31.26 2.83 -6.27
C THR A 119 -32.05 1.73 -5.54
N LYS A 120 -31.83 0.46 -5.90
CA LYS A 120 -32.57 -0.70 -5.39
C LYS A 120 -32.00 -1.21 -4.07
N TYR A 121 -32.85 -1.82 -3.25
CA TYR A 121 -32.45 -2.56 -2.04
C TYR A 121 -32.81 -4.03 -2.19
N ALA A 122 -32.14 -4.90 -1.43
CA ALA A 122 -32.36 -6.35 -1.49
C ALA A 122 -33.75 -6.74 -0.97
N SER A 123 -34.19 -6.14 0.13
CA SER A 123 -35.51 -6.35 0.73
C SER A 123 -35.89 -5.20 1.67
N LYS A 124 -37.18 -5.08 1.97
CA LYS A 124 -37.71 -4.22 3.04
C LYS A 124 -38.83 -4.97 3.76
N ASP A 125 -39.08 -4.62 5.01
CA ASP A 125 -40.25 -5.10 5.74
C ASP A 125 -41.54 -4.44 5.22
N GLU A 126 -42.67 -5.11 5.44
CA GLU A 126 -43.98 -4.65 4.96
C GLU A 126 -44.38 -3.31 5.57
N ASN A 127 -44.04 -3.10 6.84
CA ASN A 127 -44.31 -1.88 7.59
C ASN A 127 -43.32 -0.75 7.32
N ILE A 128 -42.33 -0.93 6.44
CA ILE A 128 -41.37 0.12 6.10
C ILE A 128 -41.76 0.73 4.76
N THR A 129 -41.99 2.04 4.73
CA THR A 129 -42.18 2.80 3.50
C THR A 129 -40.89 3.55 3.18
N ALA A 130 -40.31 3.27 2.03
CA ALA A 130 -39.13 3.97 1.52
C ALA A 130 -39.57 4.93 0.39
N ALA A 131 -39.33 6.22 0.58
CA ALA A 131 -39.71 7.27 -0.36
C ALA A 131 -38.51 8.20 -0.65
N GLU A 132 -38.65 9.13 -1.59
CA GLU A 132 -37.59 10.11 -1.90
C GLU A 132 -37.20 10.94 -0.68
N ALA A 133 -38.18 11.26 0.18
CA ALA A 133 -37.96 12.06 1.38
C ALA A 133 -37.36 11.27 2.56
N GLY A 134 -37.26 9.94 2.48
CA GLY A 134 -36.68 9.11 3.54
C GLY A 134 -37.40 7.78 3.78
N ILE A 135 -37.10 7.18 4.93
CA ILE A 135 -37.67 5.91 5.38
C ILE A 135 -38.67 6.21 6.51
N SER A 136 -39.89 5.75 6.38
CA SER A 136 -40.93 5.86 7.41
C SER A 136 -41.45 4.48 7.81
N LEU A 137 -41.86 4.35 9.07
CA LEU A 137 -42.55 3.17 9.57
C LEU A 137 -44.06 3.40 9.46
N THR A 138 -44.73 2.58 8.66
CA THR A 138 -46.18 2.52 8.57
C THR A 138 -46.67 1.55 9.64
N LEU A 139 -47.32 2.07 10.68
CA LEU A 139 -47.95 1.22 11.69
C LEU A 139 -49.29 0.67 11.15
N PRO A 140 -49.57 -0.64 11.27
CA PRO A 140 -50.78 -1.27 10.73
C PRO A 140 -52.07 -0.84 11.44
N THR A 141 -51.95 -0.23 12.62
CA THR A 141 -53.04 0.42 13.36
C THR A 141 -52.56 1.80 13.78
N PRO A 142 -53.38 2.86 13.66
CA PRO A 142 -53.04 4.18 14.18
C PRO A 142 -52.87 4.06 15.69
N GLN A 143 -51.62 3.96 16.13
CA GLN A 143 -51.26 4.12 17.53
C GLN A 143 -51.19 5.63 17.77
N SER A 144 -51.80 6.10 18.85
CA SER A 144 -51.47 7.43 19.35
C SER A 144 -50.02 7.37 19.85
N VAL A 145 -49.09 7.67 18.96
CA VAL A 145 -47.74 8.07 19.39
C VAL A 145 -47.94 9.43 20.03
N ALA A 146 -48.27 9.45 21.32
CA ALA A 146 -48.07 10.65 22.11
C ALA A 146 -46.55 10.80 22.19
N GLU A 147 -46.02 11.73 21.41
CA GLU A 147 -44.66 12.19 21.64
C GLU A 147 -44.61 12.69 23.08
N ASN A 148 -43.72 12.12 23.88
CA ASN A 148 -43.52 12.59 25.25
C ASN A 148 -43.17 14.08 25.16
N ALA A 149 -43.97 14.93 25.82
CA ALA A 149 -43.67 16.33 25.96
C ALA A 149 -42.53 16.50 26.95
N ASP A 150 -41.82 17.63 26.91
CA ASP A 150 -40.81 17.99 27.92
C ASP A 150 -41.36 17.89 29.35
N ALA A 151 -42.67 18.13 29.52
CA ALA A 151 -43.37 17.99 30.78
C ALA A 151 -43.31 16.56 31.36
N ASP A 152 -43.25 15.53 30.50
CA ASP A 152 -43.16 14.13 30.89
C ASP A 152 -41.77 13.76 31.45
N PHE A 153 -40.79 14.65 31.30
CA PHE A 153 -39.46 14.55 31.90
C PHE A 153 -39.23 15.55 33.03
N THR A 154 -40.20 16.40 33.36
CA THR A 154 -40.13 17.34 34.49
C THR A 154 -40.98 16.86 35.66
N GLY A 155 -40.36 16.58 36.81
CA GLY A 155 -41.06 16.21 38.05
C GLY A 155 -40.37 15.10 38.84
N ALA A 156 -41.10 14.48 39.77
CA ALA A 156 -40.61 13.39 40.65
C ALA A 156 -40.19 12.10 39.92
N GLN A 157 -40.20 12.10 38.58
CA GLN A 157 -39.81 10.98 37.72
C GLN A 157 -38.34 11.03 37.28
N THR A 158 -37.58 12.09 37.61
CA THR A 158 -36.11 12.02 37.51
C THR A 158 -35.62 11.07 38.59
N GLY A 159 -35.28 9.83 38.20
CA GLY A 159 -34.66 8.86 39.09
C GLY A 159 -33.41 9.41 39.80
N ASP A 160 -33.00 8.74 40.87
CA ASP A 160 -31.84 9.16 41.66
C ASP A 160 -30.60 9.31 40.77
N GLY A 161 -30.12 10.55 40.63
CA GLY A 161 -28.92 10.87 39.86
C GLY A 161 -29.13 11.78 38.64
N PHE A 162 -30.37 12.18 38.32
CA PHE A 162 -30.64 13.07 37.19
C PHE A 162 -31.43 14.33 37.59
N TYR A 163 -31.30 15.40 36.81
CA TYR A 163 -32.08 16.63 36.90
C TYR A 163 -32.39 17.18 35.50
N THR A 164 -33.42 18.01 35.36
CA THR A 164 -33.72 18.71 34.11
C THR A 164 -33.48 20.21 34.25
N ASN A 165 -33.04 20.85 33.17
CA ASN A 165 -32.80 22.30 33.12
C ASN A 165 -34.01 23.11 32.61
N GLY A 166 -35.18 22.47 32.48
CA GLY A 166 -36.38 23.09 31.91
C GLY A 166 -36.36 23.29 30.39
N SER A 167 -35.34 22.78 29.68
CA SER A 167 -35.22 22.82 28.22
C SER A 167 -35.32 21.43 27.57
N GLY A 168 -36.05 20.51 28.20
CA GLY A 168 -36.20 19.12 27.70
C GLY A 168 -34.94 18.25 27.81
N GLN A 169 -33.87 18.74 28.44
CA GLN A 169 -32.61 17.99 28.60
C GLN A 169 -32.56 17.30 29.96
N LEU A 170 -32.34 15.99 29.95
CA LEU A 170 -32.02 15.20 31.14
C LEU A 170 -30.50 15.20 31.35
N LEU A 171 -30.06 15.75 32.49
CA LEU A 171 -28.66 15.92 32.86
C LEU A 171 -28.35 15.09 34.11
N LEU A 172 -27.12 14.62 34.25
CA LEU A 172 -26.68 13.98 35.50
C LEU A 172 -26.50 15.02 36.60
N LYS A 173 -26.96 14.70 37.80
CA LYS A 173 -26.70 15.48 39.01
C LYS A 173 -25.20 15.59 39.23
N LYS A 174 -24.77 16.81 39.55
CA LYS A 174 -23.38 17.18 39.72
C LYS A 174 -22.84 16.68 41.07
N PRO A 175 -21.57 16.23 41.11
CA PRO A 175 -20.94 15.79 42.36
C PRO A 175 -20.66 16.97 43.31
N THR A 176 -20.39 16.67 44.58
CA THR A 176 -19.97 17.66 45.58
C THR A 176 -18.72 18.42 45.10
N GLY A 177 -18.71 19.74 45.24
CA GLY A 177 -17.66 20.64 44.76
C GLY A 177 -17.82 21.12 43.32
N ALA A 178 -18.81 20.63 42.57
CA ALA A 178 -19.13 21.15 41.25
C ALA A 178 -19.95 22.45 41.32
N THR A 179 -19.83 23.29 40.29
CA THR A 179 -20.59 24.55 40.22
C THR A 179 -22.06 24.31 39.94
N CYS A 180 -22.94 24.99 40.68
CA CYS A 180 -24.40 24.83 40.57
C CYS A 180 -25.13 26.19 40.54
N GLY A 181 -26.25 26.21 39.82
CA GLY A 181 -27.21 27.33 39.84
C GLY A 181 -28.29 27.16 40.91
N VAL A 182 -28.77 25.93 41.10
CA VAL A 182 -29.81 25.56 42.08
C VAL A 182 -29.54 24.19 42.71
N GLY A 183 -30.10 23.93 43.90
CA GLY A 183 -29.87 22.69 44.65
C GLY A 183 -30.27 21.40 43.91
N GLY A 184 -31.28 21.47 43.05
CA GLY A 184 -31.73 20.35 42.23
C GLY A 184 -30.68 19.82 41.25
N GLU A 185 -29.67 20.62 40.91
CA GLU A 185 -28.56 20.21 40.05
C GLU A 185 -27.55 19.31 40.77
N CYS A 186 -27.56 19.28 42.11
CA CYS A 186 -26.56 18.62 42.93
C CYS A 186 -27.04 17.24 43.40
N ALA A 187 -26.11 16.28 43.46
CA ALA A 187 -26.38 14.95 44.00
C ALA A 187 -26.83 15.02 45.47
N SER A 188 -26.29 15.97 46.23
CA SER A 188 -26.66 16.25 47.61
C SER A 188 -27.99 17.00 47.78
N GLY A 189 -28.57 17.54 46.70
CA GLY A 189 -29.77 18.38 46.74
C GLY A 189 -29.53 19.83 47.22
N THR A 190 -28.29 20.18 47.56
CA THR A 190 -27.93 21.49 48.12
C THR A 190 -26.86 22.19 47.29
N CYS A 191 -27.12 23.47 47.00
CA CYS A 191 -26.20 24.36 46.30
C CYS A 191 -25.90 25.57 47.19
N THR A 192 -24.69 25.65 47.73
CA THR A 192 -24.26 26.71 48.65
C THR A 192 -23.12 27.49 48.01
N SER A 193 -23.24 28.82 47.92
CA SER A 193 -22.21 29.69 47.32
C SER A 193 -21.76 29.20 45.94
N THR A 194 -22.74 28.86 45.08
CA THR A 194 -22.56 28.31 43.73
C THR A 194 -21.83 26.97 43.63
N LEU A 195 -21.68 26.23 44.74
CA LEU A 195 -21.08 24.90 44.77
C LEU A 195 -22.02 23.86 45.37
N CYS A 196 -21.99 22.65 44.82
CA CYS A 196 -22.70 21.51 45.38
C CYS A 196 -22.05 21.10 46.70
N THR A 197 -22.80 21.16 47.79
CA THR A 197 -22.35 20.76 49.14
C THR A 197 -23.04 19.50 49.57
#